data_AF-A0A1M3LAH4-F1
#
_entry.id   AF-A0A1M3LAH4-F1
#
_cell.length_a   1.000
_cell.length_b   1.000
_cell.length_c   1.000
_cell.angle_alpha   90.00
_cell.angle_beta   90.00
_cell.angle_gamma   90.00
#
_symmetry.space_group_name_H-M   'P 1'
#
loop_
_entity.id
_entity.type
_entity.pdbx_description
1 polymer ?
#
loop_
_entity_poly.entity_id
_entity_poly.type
_entity_poly.pdbx_seq_one_letter_code
_entity_poly.pdbx_strand_id
1 'polypeptide(L)'
;MKKLDEVKELIRNASAIRNFLNATLQKYKSDTRIDKLEYGFNQDKRFATCNGVTITFDSLVGSYGSSSCSTIDGIFVDDEYSFGSYGSSSCSTIVNLSSDVFNKHLLKYLNNNKHTIMLAIADSIEKDAKSIKDEAEKELQAELDKLKKL
;
A
#
# COMPACT_ATOMS: atom_id res chain seq x y z
N MET A 1 -0.85 -26.03 4.93
CA MET A 1 0.13 -25.11 5.57
C MET A 1 0.27 -23.75 4.88
N LYS A 2 -0.08 -23.57 3.59
CA LYS A 2 0.05 -22.28 2.88
C LYS A 2 -0.52 -21.05 3.64
N LYS A 3 -1.74 -21.13 4.18
CA LYS A 3 -2.35 -20.03 4.98
C LYS A 3 -1.51 -19.65 6.20
N LEU A 4 -0.86 -20.62 6.86
CA LEU A 4 -0.01 -20.38 8.02
C LEU A 4 1.29 -19.66 7.62
N ASP A 5 1.87 -20.04 6.49
CA ASP A 5 3.11 -19.42 5.99
C ASP A 5 2.85 -17.98 5.53
N GLU A 6 1.69 -17.72 4.91
CA GLU A 6 1.21 -16.37 4.58
C GLU A 6 1.02 -15.51 5.83
N VAL A 7 0.34 -16.03 6.86
CA VAL A 7 0.18 -15.32 8.15
C VAL A 7 1.52 -14.98 8.78
N LYS A 8 2.49 -15.90 8.76
CA LYS A 8 3.85 -15.65 9.28
C LYS A 8 4.55 -14.53 8.50
N GLU A 9 4.43 -14.52 7.18
CA GLU A 9 5.02 -13.49 6.34
C GLU A 9 4.44 -12.11 6.66
N LEU A 10 3.11 -12.00 6.76
CA LEU A 10 2.43 -10.76 7.13
C LEU A 10 2.88 -10.26 8.51
N ILE A 11 2.87 -11.13 9.54
CA ILE A 11 3.30 -10.75 10.89
C ILE A 11 4.77 -10.30 10.91
N ARG A 12 5.64 -10.99 10.15
CA ARG A 12 7.06 -10.61 10.03
C ARG A 12 7.20 -9.22 9.42
N ASN A 13 6.46 -8.92 8.36
CA ASN A 13 6.52 -7.63 7.67
C ASN A 13 5.99 -6.49 8.55
N ALA A 14 4.86 -6.68 9.23
CA ALA A 14 4.34 -5.69 10.19
C ALA A 14 5.33 -5.44 11.34
N SER A 15 5.90 -6.51 11.89
CA SER A 15 6.92 -6.42 12.95
C SER A 15 8.17 -5.69 12.49
N ALA A 16 8.61 -5.90 11.25
CA ALA A 16 9.77 -5.20 10.69
C ALA A 16 9.53 -3.68 10.62
N ILE A 17 8.32 -3.26 10.21
CA ILE A 17 7.94 -1.84 10.20
C ILE A 17 7.96 -1.25 11.62
N ARG A 18 7.31 -1.92 12.58
CA ARG A 18 7.26 -1.45 13.98
C ARG A 18 8.65 -1.37 14.59
N ASN A 19 9.48 -2.39 14.39
CA ASN A 19 10.86 -2.42 14.88
C ASN A 19 11.71 -1.31 14.28
N PHE A 20 11.55 -1.05 12.97
CA PHE A 20 12.23 0.07 12.33
C PHE A 20 11.87 1.40 13.00
N LEU A 21 10.58 1.70 13.14
CA LEU A 21 10.10 2.98 13.67
C LEU A 21 10.39 3.20 15.16
N ASN A 22 10.25 2.16 15.97
CA ASN A 22 10.28 2.26 17.43
C ASN A 22 11.67 2.00 18.04
N ALA A 23 12.46 1.11 17.41
CA ALA A 23 13.75 0.69 17.97
C ALA A 23 14.92 1.12 17.09
N THR A 24 14.94 0.69 15.82
CA THR A 24 16.08 0.91 14.91
C THR A 24 16.32 2.39 14.67
N LEU A 25 15.26 3.17 14.44
CA LEU A 25 15.38 4.61 14.23
C LEU A 25 15.95 5.32 15.46
N GLN A 26 15.54 4.93 16.67
CA GLN A 26 16.04 5.53 17.92
C GLN A 26 17.51 5.15 18.17
N LYS A 27 17.86 3.89 17.86
CA LYS A 27 19.24 3.42 17.91
C LYS A 27 20.15 4.25 17.00
N TYR A 28 19.75 4.50 15.75
CA TYR A 28 20.57 5.29 14.84
C TYR A 28 20.61 6.78 15.20
N LYS A 29 19.51 7.34 15.72
CA LYS A 29 19.48 8.73 16.21
C LYS A 29 20.44 8.98 17.38
N SER A 30 20.71 7.96 18.19
CA SER A 30 21.59 8.06 19.36
C SER A 30 23.05 7.72 19.06
N ASP A 31 23.36 7.18 17.86
CA ASP A 31 24.71 6.80 17.48
C ASP A 31 25.44 7.99 16.83
N THR A 32 26.43 8.54 17.54
CA THR A 32 27.20 9.72 17.11
C THR A 32 28.05 9.48 15.86
N ARG A 33 28.19 8.23 15.41
CA ARG A 33 28.91 7.86 14.19
C ARG A 33 28.03 7.96 12.94
N ILE A 34 26.72 8.09 13.11
CA ILE A 34 25.76 8.17 12.01
C ILE A 34 25.56 9.64 11.66
N ASP A 35 26.15 10.08 10.55
CA ASP A 35 26.03 11.45 10.02
C ASP A 35 24.87 11.60 9.01
N LYS A 36 24.34 10.48 8.50
CA LYS A 36 23.29 10.43 7.46
C LYS A 36 22.16 9.49 7.89
N LEU A 37 21.14 10.06 8.53
CA LEU A 37 19.92 9.34 8.89
C LEU A 37 18.70 10.11 8.38
N GLU A 38 18.31 9.80 7.15
CA GLU A 38 17.10 10.32 6.52
C GLU A 38 16.19 9.16 6.12
N TYR A 39 14.89 9.35 6.26
CA TYR A 39 13.89 8.39 5.80
C TYR A 39 12.60 9.12 5.42
N GLY A 40 11.98 8.65 4.36
CA GLY A 40 10.78 9.25 3.81
C GLY A 40 10.50 8.71 2.42
N PHE A 41 9.41 9.19 1.83
CA PHE A 41 9.02 8.83 0.48
C PHE A 41 9.83 9.66 -0.51
N ASN A 42 10.48 9.00 -1.48
CA ASN A 42 11.19 9.60 -2.62
C ASN A 42 12.07 10.82 -2.28
N GLN A 43 12.86 10.74 -1.19
CA GLN A 43 13.65 11.89 -0.69
C GLN A 43 14.97 12.12 -1.44
N ASP A 44 15.70 11.07 -1.84
CA ASP A 44 17.04 11.19 -2.40
C ASP A 44 17.13 10.67 -3.83
N LYS A 45 17.38 11.58 -4.78
CA LYS A 45 17.58 11.27 -6.20
C LYS A 45 18.86 10.46 -6.47
N ARG A 46 19.85 10.47 -5.57
CA ARG A 46 21.09 9.69 -5.70
C ARG A 46 20.84 8.19 -5.61
N PHE A 47 19.77 7.80 -4.91
CA PHE A 47 19.29 6.43 -4.83
C PHE A 47 18.03 6.23 -5.68
N ALA A 48 17.84 7.02 -6.74
CA ALA A 48 16.70 6.87 -7.64
C ALA A 48 16.63 5.49 -8.32
N THR A 49 17.75 4.80 -8.44
CA THR A 49 17.83 3.40 -8.88
C THR A 49 17.27 2.40 -7.85
N CYS A 50 17.07 2.82 -6.60
CA CYS A 50 16.39 2.08 -5.54
C CYS A 50 14.92 2.53 -5.37
N ASN A 51 14.39 3.39 -6.24
CA ASN A 51 12.99 3.81 -6.19
C ASN A 51 12.08 2.59 -6.44
N GLY A 52 11.55 2.01 -5.37
CA GLY A 52 10.46 1.05 -5.42
C GLY A 52 9.10 1.72 -5.59
N VAL A 53 8.13 0.90 -6.02
CA VAL A 53 6.66 1.09 -6.05
C VAL A 53 6.14 2.50 -6.36
N THR A 54 5.67 2.68 -7.60
CA THR A 54 4.74 3.75 -7.99
C THR A 54 3.36 3.47 -7.39
N ILE A 55 2.78 4.42 -6.66
CA ILE A 55 1.42 4.29 -6.07
C ILE A 55 0.45 5.10 -6.89
N THR A 56 -0.43 4.48 -7.71
CA THR A 56 -1.39 5.20 -8.55
C THR A 56 -2.66 5.65 -7.81
N PHE A 57 -3.27 6.76 -8.22
CA PHE A 57 -4.56 7.21 -7.71
C PHE A 57 -5.57 7.22 -8.86
N ASP A 58 -6.38 6.15 -8.88
CA ASP A 58 -7.36 5.89 -9.92
C ASP A 58 -8.77 6.15 -9.40
N SER A 59 -9.64 6.71 -10.23
CA SER A 59 -11.09 6.78 -9.97
C SER A 59 -11.86 6.05 -11.10
N LEU A 60 -13.11 5.68 -10.86
CA LEU A 60 -13.95 4.96 -11.82
C LEU A 60 -15.40 5.44 -11.60
N VAL A 61 -16.12 5.72 -12.68
CA VAL A 61 -17.54 6.06 -12.66
C VAL A 61 -18.23 5.27 -13.77
N GLY A 62 -19.32 4.56 -13.46
CA GLY A 62 -20.05 3.77 -14.45
C GLY A 62 -21.54 3.66 -14.11
N SER A 63 -22.34 3.29 -15.11
CA SER A 63 -23.77 3.00 -15.00
C SER A 63 -24.07 1.61 -15.58
N TYR A 64 -25.13 0.95 -15.09
CA TYR A 64 -25.45 -0.47 -15.35
C TYR A 64 -25.23 -0.90 -16.82
N GLY A 65 -24.35 -1.88 -17.04
CA GLY A 65 -23.93 -2.33 -18.39
C GLY A 65 -22.70 -1.61 -18.96
N SER A 66 -22.05 -0.72 -18.19
CA SER A 66 -20.82 -0.01 -18.58
C SER A 66 -19.96 0.34 -17.35
N SER A 67 -18.65 0.14 -17.46
CA SER A 67 -17.66 0.57 -16.48
C SER A 67 -16.67 1.51 -17.16
N SER A 68 -16.59 2.76 -16.69
CA SER A 68 -15.62 3.75 -17.20
C SER A 68 -14.62 4.11 -16.11
N CYS A 69 -13.33 4.08 -16.45
CA CYS A 69 -12.25 4.53 -15.56
C CYS A 69 -12.09 6.04 -15.68
N SER A 70 -11.56 6.67 -14.66
CA SER A 70 -11.33 8.09 -14.58
C SER A 70 -10.08 8.31 -13.78
N THR A 71 -9.00 8.77 -14.37
CA THR A 71 -7.80 9.05 -13.59
C THR A 71 -7.90 10.47 -13.02
N ILE A 72 -7.55 10.67 -11.74
CA ILE A 72 -7.08 12.00 -11.34
C ILE A 72 -5.64 12.05 -11.84
N ASP A 73 -5.39 12.77 -12.92
CA ASP A 73 -4.05 12.80 -13.50
C ASP A 73 -3.04 13.34 -12.48
N GLY A 74 -1.95 12.60 -12.30
CA GLY A 74 -0.97 12.82 -11.24
C GLY A 74 -0.28 11.57 -10.71
N ILE A 75 -0.74 10.35 -11.00
CA ILE A 75 0.09 9.19 -10.70
C ILE A 75 0.07 8.12 -11.79
N PHE A 76 0.85 8.33 -12.85
CA PHE A 76 1.36 7.29 -13.74
C PHE A 76 2.79 7.65 -14.16
N VAL A 77 3.67 6.65 -14.15
CA VAL A 77 4.91 6.66 -14.93
C VAL A 77 4.56 5.89 -16.20
N ASP A 78 4.65 6.58 -17.33
CA ASP A 78 4.51 6.15 -18.72
C ASP A 78 3.10 6.09 -19.34
N ASP A 79 3.06 6.65 -20.56
CA ASP A 79 1.93 7.05 -21.42
C ASP A 79 0.96 5.93 -21.84
N GLU A 80 -0.36 6.17 -21.76
CA GLU A 80 -1.33 6.06 -22.89
C GLU A 80 -2.78 6.38 -22.46
N TYR A 81 -3.52 7.07 -23.33
CA TYR A 81 -4.77 7.83 -23.07
C TYR A 81 -5.95 7.27 -23.91
N SER A 82 -7.20 7.15 -23.40
CA SER A 82 -8.41 7.14 -24.28
C SER A 82 -9.80 7.13 -23.62
N PHE A 83 -10.77 7.82 -24.24
CA PHE A 83 -12.24 7.83 -23.99
C PHE A 83 -13.07 7.33 -25.21
N GLY A 84 -13.95 6.30 -25.12
CA GLY A 84 -15.14 6.11 -25.97
C GLY A 84 -16.48 5.74 -25.26
N SER A 85 -17.58 5.72 -26.02
CA SER A 85 -18.94 5.37 -25.57
C SER A 85 -19.40 4.06 -26.24
N TYR A 86 -20.30 3.31 -25.58
CA TYR A 86 -20.87 1.98 -25.96
C TYR A 86 -19.97 1.08 -26.84
N GLY A 87 -19.36 0.07 -26.21
CA GLY A 87 -18.39 -0.80 -26.88
C GLY A 87 -16.98 -0.21 -26.94
N SER A 88 -16.72 0.87 -26.19
CA SER A 88 -15.42 1.52 -26.08
C SER A 88 -15.11 1.86 -24.62
N SER A 89 -13.95 1.41 -24.13
CA SER A 89 -13.41 1.78 -22.81
C SER A 89 -12.92 3.21 -22.83
N SER A 90 -13.08 3.90 -21.70
CA SER A 90 -12.98 5.33 -21.75
C SER A 90 -12.57 6.05 -20.46
N CYS A 91 -11.62 6.99 -20.56
CA CYS A 91 -10.87 7.58 -19.44
C CYS A 91 -11.10 9.09 -19.30
N SER A 92 -11.91 9.52 -18.31
CA SER A 92 -12.07 10.94 -17.94
C SER A 92 -11.10 11.43 -16.92
N THR A 93 -10.55 12.61 -17.19
CA THR A 93 -10.10 13.52 -16.15
C THR A 93 -11.32 14.10 -15.43
N ILE A 94 -11.73 13.48 -14.31
CA ILE A 94 -12.77 14.04 -13.42
C ILE A 94 -12.25 15.32 -12.75
N VAL A 95 -10.94 15.37 -12.47
CA VAL A 95 -10.27 16.50 -11.83
C VAL A 95 -9.00 16.80 -12.62
N ASN A 96 -8.90 18.00 -13.18
CA ASN A 96 -7.71 18.46 -13.89
C ASN A 96 -6.80 19.20 -12.90
N LEU A 97 -5.76 18.52 -12.41
CA LEU A 97 -4.74 19.09 -11.53
C LEU A 97 -3.42 19.18 -12.30
N SER A 98 -2.64 20.23 -12.03
CA SER A 98 -1.24 20.23 -12.46
C SER A 98 -0.52 19.08 -11.75
N SER A 99 0.00 18.12 -12.51
CA SER A 99 0.74 16.95 -12.01
C SER A 99 1.91 17.37 -11.13
N ASP A 100 2.67 18.40 -11.53
CA ASP A 100 3.76 18.95 -10.73
C ASP A 100 3.30 19.51 -9.39
N VAL A 101 2.20 20.26 -9.37
CA VAL A 101 1.65 20.83 -8.13
C VAL A 101 1.12 19.72 -7.24
N PHE A 102 0.34 18.80 -7.78
CA PHE A 102 -0.23 17.69 -7.02
C PHE A 102 0.89 16.81 -6.44
N ASN A 103 1.84 16.37 -7.26
CA ASN A 103 2.95 15.51 -6.83
C ASN A 103 3.80 16.17 -5.75
N LYS A 104 4.10 17.46 -5.89
CA LYS A 104 4.80 18.22 -4.85
C LYS A 104 4.05 18.20 -3.52
N HIS A 105 2.74 18.45 -3.55
CA HIS A 105 1.92 18.51 -2.34
C HIS A 105 1.64 17.13 -1.73
N LEU A 106 1.42 16.10 -2.56
CA LEU A 106 1.28 14.71 -2.15
C LEU A 106 2.56 14.23 -1.48
N LEU A 107 3.72 14.42 -2.12
CA LEU A 107 5.01 14.02 -1.56
C LEU A 107 5.31 14.72 -0.24
N LYS A 108 4.97 16.01 -0.13
CA LYS A 108 5.07 16.77 1.12
C LYS A 108 4.17 16.18 2.20
N TYR A 109 2.93 15.85 1.87
CA TYR A 109 1.98 15.24 2.82
C TYR A 109 2.46 13.86 3.28
N LEU A 110 2.87 13.00 2.37
CA LEU A 110 3.40 11.67 2.67
C LEU A 110 4.60 11.76 3.63
N ASN A 111 5.54 12.67 3.35
CA ASN A 111 6.73 12.84 4.20
C ASN A 111 6.43 13.49 5.56
N ASN A 112 5.45 14.38 5.64
CA ASN A 112 4.98 14.95 6.92
C ASN A 112 4.28 13.91 7.80
N ASN A 113 3.61 12.93 7.18
CA ASN A 113 2.84 11.91 7.86
C ASN A 113 3.50 10.52 7.86
N LYS A 114 4.78 10.43 7.44
CA LYS A 114 5.46 9.15 7.16
C LYS A 114 5.44 8.15 8.31
N HIS A 115 5.56 8.63 9.55
CA HIS A 115 5.50 7.76 10.72
C HIS A 115 4.12 7.14 10.87
N THR A 116 3.07 7.96 10.82
CA THR A 116 1.67 7.53 10.90
C THR A 116 1.28 6.62 9.75
N ILE A 117 1.69 6.93 8.52
CA ILE A 117 1.42 6.10 7.34
C ILE A 117 2.04 4.71 7.50
N MET A 118 3.32 4.64 7.89
CA MET A 118 4.00 3.36 8.07
C MET A 118 3.36 2.53 9.20
N LEU A 119 2.94 3.15 10.31
CA LEU A 119 2.19 2.45 11.36
C LEU A 119 0.83 1.94 10.85
N ALA A 120 0.09 2.76 10.11
CA ALA A 120 -1.20 2.36 9.55
C ALA A 120 -1.06 1.18 8.56
N ILE A 121 0.02 1.12 7.79
CA ILE A 121 0.35 -0.03 6.94
C ILE A 121 0.59 -1.28 7.80
N ALA A 122 1.36 -1.17 8.89
CA ALA A 122 1.59 -2.29 9.79
C ALA A 122 0.27 -2.80 10.43
N ASP A 123 -0.60 -1.88 10.86
CA ASP A 123 -1.92 -2.23 11.40
C ASP A 123 -2.80 -2.95 10.36
N SER A 124 -2.76 -2.49 9.10
CA SER A 124 -3.48 -3.13 7.99
C SER A 124 -2.99 -4.56 7.73
N ILE A 125 -1.66 -4.76 7.70
CA ILE A 125 -1.05 -6.08 7.51
C ILE A 125 -1.43 -7.04 8.65
N GLU A 126 -1.42 -6.56 9.90
CA GLU A 126 -1.83 -7.35 11.07
C GLU A 126 -3.31 -7.75 11.00
N LYS A 127 -4.16 -6.86 10.51
CA LYS A 127 -5.59 -7.13 10.31
C LYS A 127 -5.81 -8.22 9.26
N ASP A 128 -5.09 -8.19 8.15
CA ASP A 128 -5.16 -9.22 7.11
C ASP A 128 -4.69 -10.57 7.64
N ALA A 129 -3.57 -10.59 8.37
CA ALA A 129 -3.06 -11.80 9.02
C ALA A 129 -4.08 -12.41 9.99
N LYS A 130 -4.76 -11.57 10.78
CA LYS A 130 -5.83 -12.01 11.68
C LYS A 130 -7.01 -12.60 10.91
N SER A 131 -7.44 -11.95 9.83
CA SER A 131 -8.55 -12.43 9.01
C SER A 131 -8.29 -13.83 8.44
N ILE A 132 -7.10 -14.06 7.89
CA ILE A 132 -6.70 -15.37 7.32
C ILE A 132 -6.64 -16.44 8.43
N LYS A 133 -6.11 -16.08 9.59
CA LYS A 133 -6.05 -16.99 10.75
C LYS A 133 -7.46 -17.39 11.21
N ASP A 134 -8.34 -16.42 11.41
CA ASP A 134 -9.71 -16.65 11.88
C ASP A 134 -10.51 -17.50 10.89
N GLU A 135 -10.28 -17.34 9.58
CA GLU A 135 -10.87 -18.19 8.55
C GLU A 135 -10.33 -19.64 8.61
N ALA A 136 -9.02 -19.81 8.75
CA ALA A 136 -8.40 -21.13 8.86
C ALA A 136 -8.88 -21.90 10.11
N GLU A 137 -9.07 -21.20 11.24
CA GLU A 137 -9.63 -21.80 12.46
C GLU A 137 -11.08 -22.27 12.28
N LYS A 138 -11.91 -21.48 11.57
CA LYS A 138 -13.30 -21.87 11.26
C LYS A 138 -13.37 -23.09 10.35
N GLU A 139 -12.53 -23.16 9.31
CA GLU A 139 -12.45 -24.32 8.41
C GLU A 139 -12.07 -25.59 9.18
N LEU A 140 -11.04 -25.50 10.03
CA LEU A 140 -10.58 -26.63 10.84
C LEU A 140 -11.66 -27.10 11.83
N GLN A 141 -12.36 -26.17 12.47
CA GLN A 141 -13.44 -26.52 13.39
C GLN A 141 -14.60 -27.21 12.67
N ALA A 142 -14.96 -26.75 11.46
CA ALA A 142 -16.00 -27.38 10.66
C ALA A 142 -15.62 -28.82 10.23
N GLU A 143 -14.35 -29.09 9.94
CA GLU A 143 -13.86 -30.45 9.67
C GLU A 143 -13.90 -31.33 10.92
N LEU A 144 -13.45 -30.81 12.07
CA LEU A 144 -13.53 -31.53 13.35
C LEU A 144 -14.97 -31.89 13.72
N ASP A 145 -15.92 -30.99 13.49
CA ASP A 145 -17.34 -31.23 13.79
C ASP A 145 -17.98 -32.26 12.84
N LYS A 146 -17.49 -32.37 11.59
CA LYS A 146 -17.88 -33.46 10.68
C LYS A 146 -17.34 -34.80 11.16
N LEU A 147 -16.08 -34.84 11.61
CA LEU A 147 -15.44 -36.06 12.12
C LEU A 147 -16.09 -36.57 13.41
N LYS A 148 -16.54 -35.69 14.30
CA LYS A 148 -17.26 -36.07 15.54
C LYS A 148 -18.66 -36.67 15.31
N LYS A 149 -19.21 -36.52 14.10
CA LYS A 149 -20.52 -37.07 13.72
C LYS A 149 -20.42 -38.45 13.06
N LEU A 150 -19.20 -38.94 12.83
CA LEU A 150 -18.87 -40.32 12.44
C LEU A 150 -18.65 -41.18 13.68
#